data_AF-A0A496Y166-F1
#
_entry.id   AF-A0A496Y166-F1
#
_cell.length_a   1.000
_cell.length_b   1.000
_cell.length_c   1.000
_cell.angle_alpha   90.00
_cell.angle_beta   90.00
_cell.angle_gamma   90.00
#
_symmetry.space_group_name_H-M   'P 1'
#
loop_
_entity.id
_entity.type
_entity.pdbx_description
1 polymer ?
#
loop_
_entity_poly.entity_id
_entity_poly.type
_entity_poly.pdbx_seq_one_letter_code
_entity_poly.pdbx_strand_id
1 'polypeptide(L)'
;MLLNPVYQPEELERERQVILQEILTQEDSPEDYIHELFSLRYWGENPFGRPITGSVETVRQLTRSGLLNYRQDTYRPEQLVIAAAGRLQHQELVDLVSPYFERFRNGRPPRQRLLVSTSTGVHFFPRDLEQVHVCLGTPAPWAADPDHYVAIVLNLILGGNMSSRLFQEVREKRALCYAIYSFFSSYSDTGLLAVNAAVGPENLKTLLEIIRIELNRLAEQEISDQELQAAQEYLRRSLYLSAEDNDNRMIRLARNEINFGCYIPYEEIIAHLQAVTAPQINRLAQKLFDPSNWTRVFLGPMTENDIPQELQ
;
A
#
# COMPACT_ATOMS: atom_id res chain seq x y z
N MET A 1 5.84 20.39 19.11
CA MET A 1 6.18 18.96 18.92
C MET A 1 7.22 18.76 17.85
N LEU A 2 7.00 19.21 16.61
CA LEU A 2 7.97 19.02 15.53
C LEU A 2 9.32 19.72 15.78
N LEU A 3 9.37 21.01 16.15
CA LEU A 3 10.64 21.76 16.15
C LEU A 3 11.49 21.56 17.41
N ASN A 4 10.86 21.50 18.59
CA ASN A 4 11.53 21.45 19.90
C ASN A 4 11.09 20.24 20.75
N PRO A 5 11.34 18.99 20.31
CA PRO A 5 11.09 17.80 21.12
C PRO A 5 12.12 17.66 22.27
N VAL A 6 11.67 17.21 23.44
CA VAL A 6 12.51 17.13 24.66
C VAL A 6 13.33 15.83 24.73
N TYR A 7 12.78 14.71 24.22
CA TYR A 7 13.38 13.37 24.28
C TYR A 7 13.88 12.99 25.68
N GLN A 8 12.98 13.01 26.69
CA GLN A 8 13.33 12.62 28.06
C GLN A 8 13.71 11.14 28.11
N PRO A 9 14.82 10.75 28.76
CA PRO A 9 15.26 9.35 28.79
C PRO A 9 14.21 8.39 29.35
N GLU A 10 13.54 8.75 30.43
CA GLU A 10 12.52 7.91 31.08
C GLU A 10 11.31 7.66 30.16
N GLU A 11 10.88 8.68 29.41
CA GLU A 11 9.80 8.55 28.43
C GLU A 11 10.22 7.71 27.22
N LEU A 12 11.49 7.81 26.77
CA LEU A 12 12.01 6.94 25.72
C LEU A 12 12.00 5.46 26.15
N GLU A 13 12.33 5.18 27.41
CA GLU A 13 12.29 3.80 27.93
C GLU A 13 10.86 3.27 28.01
N ARG A 14 9.89 4.10 28.42
CA ARG A 14 8.46 3.75 28.45
C ARG A 14 7.94 3.47 27.04
N GLU A 15 8.18 4.39 26.11
CA GLU A 15 7.73 4.27 24.73
C GLU A 15 8.33 3.04 24.04
N ARG A 16 9.58 2.69 24.35
CA ARG A 16 10.17 1.46 23.82
C ARG A 16 9.38 0.22 24.19
N GLN A 17 8.86 0.13 25.43
CA GLN A 17 8.05 -1.03 25.83
C GLN A 17 6.72 -1.07 25.08
N VAL A 18 6.12 0.09 24.80
CA VAL A 18 4.90 0.19 23.99
C VAL A 18 5.17 -0.33 22.57
N ILE A 19 6.21 0.17 21.90
CA ILE A 19 6.57 -0.27 20.54
C ILE A 19 6.89 -1.77 20.49
N LEU A 20 7.58 -2.30 21.49
CA LEU A 20 7.85 -3.74 21.57
C LEU A 20 6.55 -4.56 21.69
N GLN A 21 5.58 -4.07 22.45
CA GLN A 21 4.28 -4.71 22.56
C GLN A 21 3.46 -4.61 21.27
N GLU A 22 3.55 -3.48 20.56
CA GLU A 22 2.91 -3.29 19.25
C GLU A 22 3.46 -4.28 18.22
N ILE A 23 4.78 -4.47 18.16
CA ILE A 23 5.41 -5.47 17.27
C ILE A 23 4.85 -6.86 17.56
N LEU A 24 4.83 -7.27 18.84
CA LEU A 24 4.31 -8.59 19.21
C LEU A 24 2.82 -8.74 18.89
N THR A 25 2.03 -7.68 19.11
CA THR A 25 0.60 -7.67 18.82
C THR A 25 0.33 -7.78 17.33
N GLN A 26 1.13 -7.10 16.50
CA GLN A 26 1.06 -7.20 15.05
C GLN A 26 1.44 -8.60 14.58
N GLU A 27 2.51 -9.20 15.13
CA GLU A 27 2.91 -10.58 14.83
C GLU A 27 1.84 -11.60 15.24
N ASP A 28 1.08 -11.34 16.30
CA ASP A 28 -0.03 -12.19 16.76
C ASP A 28 -1.32 -12.03 15.95
N SER A 29 -1.40 -11.03 15.06
CA SER A 29 -2.50 -10.82 14.12
C SER A 29 -2.12 -11.38 12.73
N PRO A 30 -2.59 -12.57 12.32
CA PRO A 30 -2.24 -13.14 11.02
C PRO A 30 -2.66 -12.28 9.82
N GLU A 31 -3.77 -11.54 9.97
CA GLU A 31 -4.29 -10.61 8.97
C GLU A 31 -3.34 -9.44 8.71
N ASP A 32 -2.65 -8.95 9.74
CA ASP A 32 -1.67 -7.87 9.60
C ASP A 32 -0.28 -8.44 9.27
N TYR A 33 0.12 -9.52 9.94
CA TYR A 33 1.46 -10.08 9.84
C TYR A 33 1.79 -10.62 8.44
N ILE A 34 0.80 -11.14 7.72
CA ILE A 34 0.99 -11.57 6.32
C ILE A 34 1.50 -10.43 5.43
N HIS A 35 1.09 -9.18 5.68
CA HIS A 35 1.56 -8.02 4.91
C HIS A 35 3.01 -7.67 5.20
N GLU A 36 3.46 -7.80 6.45
CA GLU A 36 4.86 -7.64 6.82
C GLU A 36 5.73 -8.72 6.17
N LEU A 37 5.32 -9.99 6.28
CA LEU A 37 5.99 -11.11 5.64
C LEU A 37 6.05 -10.95 4.12
N PHE A 38 4.95 -10.51 3.51
CA PHE A 38 4.89 -10.20 2.09
C PHE A 38 5.84 -9.07 1.72
N SER A 39 5.81 -7.95 2.44
CA SER A 39 6.69 -6.80 2.21
C SER A 39 8.17 -7.20 2.26
N LEU A 40 8.57 -7.96 3.29
CA LEU A 40 9.93 -8.47 3.45
C LEU A 40 10.38 -9.34 2.26
N ARG A 41 9.49 -10.19 1.74
CA ARG A 41 9.81 -11.08 0.61
C ARG A 41 9.74 -10.36 -0.73
N TYR A 42 8.78 -9.48 -0.92
CA TYR A 42 8.55 -8.77 -2.18
C TYR A 42 9.62 -7.71 -2.45
N TRP A 43 10.04 -6.95 -1.43
CA TRP A 43 11.07 -5.92 -1.58
C TRP A 43 12.50 -6.44 -1.32
N GLY A 44 12.64 -7.65 -0.77
CA GLY A 44 13.92 -8.30 -0.52
C GLY A 44 14.84 -7.49 0.40
N GLU A 45 16.11 -7.32 0.01
CA GLU A 45 17.09 -6.55 0.78
C GLU A 45 16.89 -5.02 0.69
N ASN A 46 15.94 -4.55 -0.11
CA ASN A 46 15.67 -3.13 -0.26
C ASN A 46 15.16 -2.53 1.06
N PRO A 47 15.60 -1.31 1.46
CA PRO A 47 15.07 -0.65 2.65
C PRO A 47 13.56 -0.48 2.68
N PHE A 48 12.91 -0.50 1.51
CA PHE A 48 11.46 -0.42 1.37
C PHE A 48 10.70 -1.59 2.02
N GLY A 49 11.32 -2.79 2.10
CA GLY A 49 10.72 -3.96 2.74
C GLY A 49 10.83 -4.00 4.25
N ARG A 50 11.50 -3.03 4.88
CA ARG A 50 11.70 -3.03 6.33
C ARG A 50 10.40 -2.64 7.03
N PRO A 51 10.00 -3.36 8.10
CA PRO A 51 8.82 -3.00 8.89
C PRO A 51 8.92 -1.58 9.42
N ILE A 52 7.80 -0.86 9.42
CA ILE A 52 7.74 0.54 9.90
C ILE A 52 8.09 0.62 11.40
N THR A 53 7.63 -0.37 12.16
CA THR A 53 7.90 -0.54 13.60
C THR A 53 9.34 -0.99 13.88
N GLY A 54 10.08 -1.45 12.86
CA GLY A 54 11.37 -2.09 13.00
C GLY A 54 11.26 -3.52 13.54
N SER A 55 12.38 -4.10 13.95
CA SER A 55 12.42 -5.38 14.67
C SER A 55 12.66 -5.18 16.16
N VAL A 56 12.33 -6.19 16.97
CA VAL A 56 12.62 -6.23 18.41
C VAL A 56 14.08 -5.88 18.70
N GLU A 57 15.02 -6.41 17.92
CA GLU A 57 16.45 -6.15 18.06
C GLU A 57 16.77 -4.68 17.80
N THR A 58 16.26 -4.12 16.70
CA THR A 58 16.54 -2.72 16.35
C THR A 58 15.95 -1.75 17.37
N VAL A 59 14.73 -2.02 17.85
CA VAL A 59 14.05 -1.19 18.85
C VAL A 59 14.78 -1.23 20.19
N ARG A 60 15.26 -2.41 20.62
CA ARG A 60 16.09 -2.56 21.83
C ARG A 60 17.40 -1.78 21.76
N GLN A 61 17.96 -1.63 20.56
CA GLN A 61 19.22 -0.90 20.34
C GLN A 61 19.03 0.61 20.12
N LEU A 62 17.79 1.11 20.03
CA LEU A 62 17.53 2.53 19.84
C LEU A 62 18.02 3.37 21.02
N THR A 63 18.87 4.34 20.70
CA THR A 63 19.43 5.30 21.64
C THR A 63 18.91 6.70 21.37
N ARG A 64 18.85 7.54 22.42
CA ARG A 64 18.49 8.95 22.30
C ARG A 64 19.36 9.70 21.27
N SER A 65 20.66 9.45 21.28
CA SER A 65 21.59 10.04 20.30
C SER A 65 21.28 9.58 18.88
N GLY A 66 20.93 8.30 18.69
CA GLY A 66 20.47 7.77 17.40
C GLY A 66 19.23 8.51 16.86
N LEU A 67 18.23 8.74 17.72
CA LEU A 67 17.01 9.47 17.34
C LEU A 67 17.30 10.94 16.98
N LEU A 68 18.14 11.61 17.77
CA LEU A 68 18.55 13.00 17.50
C LEU A 68 19.33 13.10 16.19
N ASN A 69 20.22 12.15 15.91
CA ASN A 69 20.96 12.08 14.66
C ASN A 69 20.02 11.83 13.47
N TYR A 70 19.08 10.90 13.60
CA TYR A 70 18.09 10.62 12.55
C TYR A 70 17.26 11.87 12.23
N ARG A 71 16.80 12.57 13.26
CA ARG A 71 16.08 13.83 13.13
C ARG A 71 16.92 14.89 12.40
N GLN A 72 18.17 15.08 12.81
CA GLN A 72 19.06 16.04 12.16
C GLN A 72 19.34 15.69 10.69
N ASP A 73 19.38 14.41 10.35
CA ASP A 73 19.63 13.94 8.99
C ASP A 73 18.38 14.01 8.09
N THR A 74 17.18 13.87 8.65
CA THR A 74 15.95 13.63 7.88
C THR A 74 14.99 14.82 7.91
N TYR A 75 14.88 15.53 9.03
CA TYR A 75 13.92 16.62 9.17
C TYR A 75 14.54 17.87 8.56
N ARG A 76 14.07 18.22 7.38
CA ARG A 76 14.63 19.30 6.57
C ARG A 76 13.54 20.29 6.16
N PRO A 77 13.80 21.60 6.22
CA PRO A 77 12.86 22.60 5.73
C PRO A 77 12.43 22.35 4.29
N GLU A 78 13.34 21.91 3.42
CA GLU A 78 13.06 21.73 1.98
C GLU A 78 12.26 20.46 1.67
N GLN A 79 12.11 19.55 2.63
CA GLN A 79 11.34 18.31 2.50
C GLN A 79 10.11 18.29 3.40
N LEU A 80 9.73 19.45 3.95
CA LEU A 80 8.59 19.60 4.84
C LEU A 80 7.49 20.38 4.12
N VAL A 81 6.30 19.79 4.08
CA VAL A 81 5.09 20.44 3.56
C VAL A 81 4.13 20.68 4.72
N ILE A 82 3.67 21.92 4.87
CA ILE A 82 2.58 22.28 5.78
C ILE A 82 1.30 22.37 4.94
N ALA A 83 0.38 21.43 5.14
CA ALA A 83 -0.93 21.45 4.51
C ALA A 83 -1.99 21.79 5.55
N ALA A 84 -3.01 22.55 5.13
CA ALA A 84 -4.18 22.84 5.94
C ALA A 84 -5.40 22.95 5.03
N ALA A 85 -6.56 22.49 5.52
CA ALA A 85 -7.83 22.58 4.81
C ALA A 85 -8.95 22.97 5.78
N GLY A 86 -9.91 23.76 5.31
CA GLY A 86 -11.05 24.23 6.10
C GLY A 86 -11.26 25.74 5.97
N ARG A 87 -11.78 26.35 7.02
CA ARG A 87 -12.05 27.80 7.07
C ARG A 87 -10.78 28.57 7.46
N LEU A 88 -9.93 28.86 6.48
CA LEU A 88 -8.68 29.58 6.69
C LEU A 88 -8.37 30.52 5.52
N GLN A 89 -7.61 31.58 5.80
CA GLN A 89 -6.99 32.40 4.76
C GLN A 89 -5.52 32.00 4.64
N HIS A 90 -5.03 31.85 3.41
CA HIS A 90 -3.67 31.36 3.17
C HIS A 90 -2.61 32.25 3.85
N GLN A 91 -2.71 33.58 3.69
CA GLN A 91 -1.72 34.50 4.23
C GLN A 91 -1.70 34.48 5.77
N GLU A 92 -2.87 34.42 6.43
CA GLU A 92 -2.95 34.34 7.89
C GLU A 92 -2.26 33.08 8.42
N LEU A 93 -2.40 31.94 7.73
CA LEU A 93 -1.71 30.70 8.09
C LEU A 93 -0.20 30.86 7.89
N VAL A 94 0.24 31.40 6.76
CA VAL A 94 1.66 31.64 6.47
C VAL A 94 2.28 32.53 7.54
N ASP A 95 1.64 33.64 7.88
CA ASP A 95 2.12 34.58 8.89
C ASP A 95 2.19 33.94 10.29
N LEU A 96 1.25 33.04 10.60
CA LEU A 96 1.23 32.30 11.85
C LEU A 96 2.38 31.29 11.95
N VAL A 97 2.66 30.53 10.87
CA VAL A 97 3.64 29.43 10.92
C VAL A 97 5.06 29.86 10.60
N SER A 98 5.26 30.82 9.69
CA SER A 98 6.58 31.22 9.18
C SER A 98 7.59 31.55 10.29
N PRO A 99 7.25 32.33 11.35
CA PRO A 99 8.21 32.68 12.40
C PRO A 99 8.82 31.47 13.11
N TYR A 100 8.11 30.34 13.17
CA TYR A 100 8.59 29.11 13.80
C TYR A 100 9.55 28.35 12.88
N PHE A 101 9.31 28.35 11.57
CA PHE A 101 10.07 27.56 10.60
C PHE A 101 11.24 28.32 9.96
N GLU A 102 11.28 29.66 9.99
CA GLU A 102 12.43 30.46 9.51
C GLU A 102 13.75 30.13 10.20
N ARG A 103 13.68 29.68 11.46
CA ARG A 103 14.83 29.28 12.27
C ARG A 103 15.21 27.82 12.05
N PHE A 104 14.39 27.07 11.31
CA PHE A 104 14.66 25.68 11.02
C PHE A 104 15.75 25.60 9.95
N ARG A 105 16.92 25.08 10.34
CA ARG A 105 18.09 25.01 9.47
C ARG A 105 18.18 23.64 8.81
N ASN A 106 18.71 23.65 7.60
CA ASN A 106 18.96 22.44 6.84
C ASN A 106 19.93 21.53 7.59
N GLY A 107 19.60 20.24 7.61
CA GLY A 107 20.47 19.18 8.10
C GLY A 107 21.55 18.80 7.10
N ARG A 108 22.02 17.55 7.18
CA ARG A 108 22.93 16.93 6.19
C ARG A 108 22.25 16.76 4.84
N PRO A 109 22.97 16.79 3.68
CA PRO A 109 22.41 16.61 2.34
C PRO A 109 21.49 15.37 2.24
N PRO A 110 20.46 15.40 1.37
CA PRO A 110 19.49 14.31 1.29
C PRO A 110 20.22 13.01 0.93
N ARG A 111 19.79 11.90 1.55
CA ARG A 111 20.33 10.59 1.21
C ARG A 111 19.98 10.28 -0.24
N GLN A 112 20.94 9.70 -0.96
CA GLN A 112 20.69 9.23 -2.30
C GLN A 112 19.64 8.11 -2.24
N ARG A 113 18.61 8.23 -3.08
CA ARG A 113 17.58 7.21 -3.21
C ARG A 113 18.19 5.96 -3.83
N LEU A 114 17.94 4.81 -3.22
CA LEU A 114 18.30 3.53 -3.81
C LEU A 114 17.22 3.13 -4.81
N LEU A 115 17.62 2.52 -5.92
CA LEU A 115 16.66 1.94 -6.86
C LEU A 115 15.85 0.86 -6.15
N VAL A 116 14.53 0.89 -6.35
CA VAL A 116 13.68 -0.14 -5.80
C VAL A 116 13.75 -1.39 -6.68
N SER A 117 14.03 -2.52 -6.04
CA SER A 117 14.03 -3.85 -6.66
C SER A 117 12.94 -4.69 -6.02
N THR A 118 12.30 -5.53 -6.82
CA THR A 118 11.31 -6.50 -6.37
C THR A 118 11.87 -7.91 -6.53
N SER A 119 11.44 -8.83 -5.67
CA SER A 119 11.81 -10.25 -5.71
C SER A 119 10.57 -11.09 -5.93
N THR A 120 10.67 -12.11 -6.78
CA THR A 120 9.57 -13.04 -7.11
C THR A 120 9.80 -14.38 -6.41
N GLY A 121 8.74 -15.17 -6.28
CA GLY A 121 8.85 -16.51 -5.69
C GLY A 121 7.69 -16.87 -4.76
N VAL A 122 7.78 -18.07 -4.20
CA VAL A 122 6.77 -18.66 -3.32
C VAL A 122 7.37 -18.88 -1.94
N HIS A 123 6.68 -18.39 -0.91
CA HIS A 123 7.16 -18.42 0.46
C HIS A 123 6.08 -18.93 1.41
N PHE A 124 6.47 -19.87 2.26
CA PHE A 124 5.61 -20.49 3.25
C PHE A 124 6.09 -20.15 4.65
N PHE A 125 5.14 -19.76 5.51
CA PHE A 125 5.36 -19.50 6.91
C PHE A 125 4.40 -20.39 7.71
N PRO A 126 4.83 -21.62 8.05
CA PRO A 126 4.01 -22.55 8.82
C PRO A 126 3.69 -21.97 10.20
N ARG A 127 2.41 -21.92 10.55
CA ARG A 127 1.94 -21.52 11.88
C ARG A 127 0.66 -22.28 12.22
N ASP A 128 0.48 -22.60 13.49
CA ASP A 128 -0.74 -23.21 13.99
C ASP A 128 -1.87 -22.17 14.02
N LEU A 129 -2.62 -22.12 12.92
CA LEU A 129 -3.75 -21.21 12.68
C LEU A 129 -4.91 -22.01 12.09
N GLU A 130 -6.14 -21.50 12.25
CA GLU A 130 -7.33 -22.13 11.66
C GLU A 130 -7.43 -21.91 10.15
N GLN A 131 -6.80 -20.85 9.63
CA GLN A 131 -6.87 -20.43 8.23
C GLN A 131 -5.48 -20.28 7.63
N VAL A 132 -5.42 -20.43 6.31
CA VAL A 132 -4.28 -20.01 5.49
C VAL A 132 -4.54 -18.60 4.99
N HIS A 133 -3.70 -17.67 5.43
CA HIS A 133 -3.63 -16.30 4.94
C HIS A 133 -2.73 -16.26 3.71
N VAL A 134 -3.20 -15.59 2.67
CA VAL A 134 -2.57 -15.56 1.35
C VAL A 134 -2.40 -14.10 0.94
N CYS A 135 -1.17 -13.75 0.54
CA CYS A 135 -0.88 -12.48 -0.12
C CYS A 135 -0.10 -12.75 -1.40
N LEU A 136 -0.69 -12.37 -2.54
CA LEU A 136 -0.14 -12.58 -3.87
C LEU A 136 0.04 -11.23 -4.53
N GLY A 137 1.25 -10.86 -4.94
CA GLY A 137 1.49 -9.53 -5.50
C GLY A 137 2.48 -9.49 -6.65
N THR A 138 2.39 -8.41 -7.42
CA THR A 138 3.13 -8.17 -8.65
C THR A 138 3.53 -6.69 -8.75
N PRO A 139 4.65 -6.35 -9.40
CA PRO A 139 4.99 -4.96 -9.74
C PRO A 139 3.84 -4.27 -10.45
N ALA A 140 3.58 -3.02 -10.09
CA ALA A 140 2.53 -2.19 -10.67
C ALA A 140 3.04 -0.77 -10.99
N PRO A 141 2.27 0.01 -11.75
CA PRO A 141 2.65 1.38 -12.11
C PRO A 141 2.89 2.28 -10.88
N TRP A 142 3.93 3.09 -10.96
CA TRP A 142 4.26 4.12 -9.98
C TRP A 142 3.37 5.37 -10.15
N ALA A 143 3.44 6.31 -9.23
CA ALA A 143 2.49 7.43 -9.14
C ALA A 143 2.49 8.36 -10.38
N ALA A 144 3.64 8.48 -11.07
CA ALA A 144 3.78 9.30 -12.28
C ALA A 144 3.73 8.47 -13.59
N ASP A 145 3.45 7.18 -13.50
CA ASP A 145 3.36 6.31 -14.67
C ASP A 145 2.12 6.65 -15.51
N PRO A 146 2.20 6.65 -16.86
CA PRO A 146 1.02 6.82 -17.71
C PRO A 146 -0.10 5.80 -17.46
N ASP A 147 0.26 4.59 -17.01
CA ASP A 147 -0.69 3.51 -16.72
C ASP A 147 -1.25 3.58 -15.28
N HIS A 148 -0.90 4.60 -14.49
CA HIS A 148 -1.35 4.75 -13.09
C HIS A 148 -2.88 4.72 -12.94
N TYR A 149 -3.60 5.52 -13.72
CA TYR A 149 -5.06 5.57 -13.67
C TYR A 149 -5.71 4.28 -14.20
N VAL A 150 -5.07 3.64 -15.18
CA VAL A 150 -5.49 2.32 -15.69
C VAL A 150 -5.38 1.28 -14.56
N ALA A 151 -4.31 1.31 -13.77
CA ALA A 151 -4.11 0.41 -12.63
C ALA A 151 -5.16 0.62 -11.52
N ILE A 152 -5.56 1.87 -11.25
CA ILE A 152 -6.64 2.17 -10.28
C ILE A 152 -7.95 1.51 -10.72
N VAL A 153 -8.36 1.71 -11.98
CA VAL A 153 -9.60 1.14 -12.52
C VAL A 153 -9.53 -0.39 -12.54
N LEU A 154 -8.41 -0.95 -13.00
CA LEU A 154 -8.14 -2.39 -13.01
C LEU A 154 -8.28 -2.99 -11.60
N ASN A 155 -7.64 -2.38 -10.59
CA ASN A 155 -7.71 -2.86 -9.21
C ASN A 155 -9.15 -2.86 -8.67
N LEU A 156 -9.92 -1.81 -8.98
CA LEU A 156 -11.31 -1.74 -8.53
C LEU A 156 -12.16 -2.89 -9.11
N ILE A 157 -12.01 -3.18 -10.39
CA ILE A 157 -12.71 -4.28 -11.06
C ILE A 157 -12.27 -5.64 -10.49
N LEU A 158 -10.97 -5.82 -10.25
CA LEU A 158 -10.41 -7.08 -9.75
C LEU A 158 -10.93 -7.41 -8.35
N GLY A 159 -10.68 -6.54 -7.37
CA GLY A 159 -10.87 -6.85 -5.95
C GLY A 159 -11.05 -5.64 -5.04
N GLY A 160 -11.14 -4.42 -5.57
CA GLY A 160 -11.11 -3.19 -4.77
C GLY A 160 -12.43 -2.79 -4.09
N ASN A 161 -13.54 -3.50 -4.35
CA ASN A 161 -14.84 -3.25 -3.70
C ASN A 161 -15.73 -4.52 -3.68
N MET A 162 -16.93 -4.41 -3.11
CA MET A 162 -17.87 -5.55 -3.00
C MET A 162 -18.49 -6.00 -4.32
N SER A 163 -18.50 -5.15 -5.34
CA SER A 163 -18.98 -5.52 -6.69
C SER A 163 -17.89 -6.13 -7.57
N SER A 164 -16.64 -6.18 -7.09
CA SER A 164 -15.50 -6.66 -7.84
C SER A 164 -15.57 -8.16 -8.12
N ARG A 165 -14.83 -8.60 -9.15
CA ARG A 165 -14.86 -9.99 -9.63
C ARG A 165 -14.46 -10.98 -8.55
N LEU A 166 -13.35 -10.73 -7.84
CA LEU A 166 -12.88 -11.62 -6.77
C LEU A 166 -13.89 -11.71 -5.62
N PHE A 167 -14.47 -10.58 -5.20
CA PHE A 167 -15.47 -10.58 -4.15
C PHE A 167 -16.70 -11.39 -4.55
N GLN A 168 -17.22 -11.16 -5.76
CA GLN A 168 -18.40 -11.87 -6.27
C GLN A 168 -18.16 -13.37 -6.45
N GLU A 169 -17.02 -13.78 -7.03
CA GLU A 169 -16.75 -15.20 -7.31
C GLU A 169 -16.39 -16.01 -6.05
N VAL A 170 -15.63 -15.43 -5.13
CA VAL A 170 -15.11 -16.17 -3.97
C VAL A 170 -16.04 -16.05 -2.77
N ARG A 171 -16.50 -14.84 -2.44
CA ARG A 171 -17.34 -14.59 -1.26
C ARG A 171 -18.82 -14.76 -1.55
N GLU A 172 -19.35 -14.09 -2.57
CA GLU A 172 -20.81 -14.08 -2.81
C GLU A 172 -21.32 -15.42 -3.37
N LYS A 173 -20.67 -15.93 -4.44
CA LYS A 173 -21.15 -17.14 -5.14
C LYS A 173 -20.78 -18.44 -4.44
N ARG A 174 -19.64 -18.49 -3.75
CA ARG A 174 -19.06 -19.73 -3.21
C ARG A 174 -18.84 -19.73 -1.70
N ALA A 175 -18.95 -18.58 -1.04
CA ALA A 175 -18.74 -18.44 0.41
C ALA A 175 -17.43 -19.09 0.91
N LEU A 176 -16.35 -19.03 0.12
CA LEU A 176 -15.07 -19.66 0.46
C LEU A 176 -14.34 -18.92 1.59
N CYS A 177 -14.44 -17.59 1.61
CA CYS A 177 -13.89 -16.75 2.66
C CYS A 177 -14.73 -15.51 2.93
N TYR A 178 -14.48 -14.93 4.10
CA TYR A 178 -15.05 -13.65 4.50
C TYR A 178 -14.27 -12.46 3.93
N ALA A 179 -12.94 -12.55 3.91
CA ALA A 179 -12.05 -11.51 3.43
C ALA A 179 -11.33 -11.96 2.16
N ILE A 180 -11.64 -11.31 1.04
CA ILE A 180 -10.86 -11.30 -0.18
C ILE A 180 -10.94 -9.91 -0.79
N TYR A 181 -9.80 -9.35 -1.15
CA TYR A 181 -9.72 -8.05 -1.80
C TYR A 181 -8.41 -7.91 -2.57
N SER A 182 -8.33 -6.90 -3.42
CA SER A 182 -7.07 -6.45 -4.00
C SER A 182 -6.79 -5.00 -3.64
N PHE A 183 -5.51 -4.68 -3.52
CA PHE A 183 -5.06 -3.33 -3.27
C PHE A 183 -3.97 -2.94 -4.24
N PHE A 184 -3.92 -1.64 -4.55
CA PHE A 184 -2.92 -1.03 -5.39
C PHE A 184 -2.24 0.09 -4.59
N SER A 185 -0.93 -0.08 -4.38
CA SER A 185 -0.07 0.90 -3.75
C SER A 185 0.86 1.49 -4.80
N SER A 186 0.77 2.79 -5.02
CA SER A 186 1.66 3.52 -5.92
C SER A 186 2.58 4.41 -5.12
N TYR A 187 3.86 4.34 -5.44
CA TYR A 187 4.91 5.12 -4.82
C TYR A 187 5.60 5.99 -5.87
N SER A 188 6.55 6.82 -5.44
CA SER A 188 7.20 7.79 -6.33
C SER A 188 8.22 7.21 -7.30
N ASP A 189 8.51 5.91 -7.28
CA ASP A 189 9.36 5.23 -8.29
C ASP A 189 9.05 3.73 -8.47
N THR A 190 8.01 3.23 -7.82
CA THR A 190 7.58 1.82 -7.90
C THR A 190 6.09 1.71 -7.57
N GLY A 191 5.51 0.55 -7.79
CA GLY A 191 4.13 0.25 -7.42
C GLY A 191 3.96 -1.25 -7.15
N LEU A 192 2.92 -1.57 -6.39
CA LEU A 192 2.52 -2.91 -6.01
C LEU A 192 1.03 -3.07 -6.24
N LEU A 193 0.63 -4.14 -6.90
CA LEU A 193 -0.74 -4.62 -6.89
C LEU A 193 -0.75 -6.02 -6.28
N ALA A 194 -1.63 -6.24 -5.32
CA ALA A 194 -1.70 -7.51 -4.62
C ALA A 194 -3.13 -7.91 -4.27
N VAL A 195 -3.33 -9.21 -4.18
CA VAL A 195 -4.56 -9.89 -3.80
C VAL A 195 -4.33 -10.54 -2.43
N ASN A 196 -5.25 -10.30 -1.51
CA ASN A 196 -5.25 -10.90 -0.18
C ASN A 196 -6.49 -11.72 0.06
N ALA A 197 -6.35 -12.83 0.76
CA ALA A 197 -7.45 -13.64 1.24
C ALA A 197 -7.05 -14.49 2.45
N ALA A 198 -8.06 -14.98 3.19
CA ALA A 198 -7.87 -15.98 4.24
C ALA A 198 -8.93 -17.08 4.10
N VAL A 199 -8.51 -18.35 4.03
CA VAL A 199 -9.40 -19.50 3.79
C VAL A 199 -9.03 -20.69 4.67
N GLY A 200 -9.99 -21.59 4.91
CA GLY A 200 -9.67 -22.91 5.47
C GLY A 200 -8.68 -23.67 4.57
N PRO A 201 -7.75 -24.47 5.13
CA PRO A 201 -6.72 -25.17 4.35
C PRO A 201 -7.27 -26.01 3.19
N GLU A 202 -8.42 -26.65 3.38
CA GLU A 202 -9.12 -27.45 2.39
C GLU A 202 -9.61 -26.65 1.17
N ASN A 203 -9.80 -25.33 1.33
CA ASN A 203 -10.33 -24.44 0.31
C ASN A 203 -9.24 -23.68 -0.46
N LEU A 204 -7.97 -23.77 -0.04
CA LEU A 204 -6.89 -22.99 -0.62
C LEU A 204 -6.70 -23.25 -2.11
N LYS A 205 -6.70 -24.53 -2.53
CA LYS A 205 -6.52 -24.87 -3.94
C LYS A 205 -7.61 -24.23 -4.80
N THR A 206 -8.86 -24.35 -4.37
CA THR A 206 -10.02 -23.74 -5.02
C THR A 206 -9.91 -22.22 -5.10
N LEU A 207 -9.48 -21.57 -4.01
CA LEU A 207 -9.24 -20.12 -3.98
C LEU A 207 -8.21 -19.70 -5.04
N LEU A 208 -7.04 -20.35 -5.07
CA LEU A 208 -5.96 -20.02 -6.00
C LEU A 208 -6.37 -20.24 -7.45
N GLU A 209 -7.14 -21.29 -7.73
CA GLU A 209 -7.70 -21.54 -9.06
C GLU A 209 -8.66 -20.42 -9.48
N ILE A 210 -9.55 -19.95 -8.60
CA ILE A 210 -10.47 -18.85 -8.90
C ILE A 210 -9.71 -17.55 -9.14
N ILE A 211 -8.73 -17.22 -8.28
CA ILE A 211 -7.90 -16.03 -8.47
C ILE A 211 -7.22 -16.08 -9.84
N ARG A 212 -6.58 -17.20 -10.19
CA ARG A 212 -5.93 -17.38 -11.49
C ARG A 212 -6.91 -17.22 -12.66
N ILE A 213 -8.11 -17.79 -12.56
CA ILE A 213 -9.14 -17.67 -13.59
C ILE A 213 -9.54 -16.20 -13.77
N GLU A 214 -9.79 -15.46 -12.69
CA GLU A 214 -10.22 -14.07 -12.78
C GLU A 214 -9.12 -13.13 -13.28
N LEU A 215 -7.86 -13.38 -12.90
CA LEU A 215 -6.70 -12.66 -13.46
C LEU A 215 -6.60 -12.90 -14.98
N ASN A 216 -6.69 -14.16 -15.43
CA ASN A 216 -6.63 -14.49 -16.86
C ASN A 216 -7.83 -13.90 -17.62
N ARG A 217 -9.03 -13.93 -17.04
CA ARG A 217 -10.21 -13.28 -17.63
C ARG A 217 -10.01 -11.79 -17.81
N LEU A 218 -9.41 -11.09 -16.85
CA LEU A 218 -9.10 -9.67 -17.00
C LEU A 218 -8.00 -9.40 -18.04
N ALA A 219 -7.09 -10.34 -18.26
CA ALA A 219 -6.04 -10.21 -19.27
C ALA A 219 -6.53 -10.52 -20.69
N GLU A 220 -7.42 -11.51 -20.85
CA GLU A 220 -7.77 -12.10 -22.15
C GLU A 220 -9.16 -11.76 -22.65
N GLN A 221 -10.12 -11.52 -21.75
CA GLN A 221 -11.52 -11.28 -22.12
C GLN A 221 -11.85 -9.79 -22.11
N GLU A 222 -12.68 -9.38 -23.06
CA GLU A 222 -13.15 -8.01 -23.15
C GLU A 222 -13.95 -7.62 -21.91
N ILE A 223 -13.60 -6.48 -21.32
CA ILE A 223 -14.35 -5.88 -20.22
C ILE A 223 -15.57 -5.18 -20.83
N SER A 224 -16.76 -5.55 -20.36
CA SER A 224 -17.99 -4.93 -20.86
C SER A 224 -18.03 -3.42 -20.57
N ASP A 225 -18.63 -2.65 -21.47
CA ASP A 225 -18.83 -1.21 -21.26
C ASP A 225 -19.56 -0.90 -19.94
N GLN A 226 -20.51 -1.76 -19.55
CA GLN A 226 -21.25 -1.60 -18.31
C GLN A 226 -20.35 -1.74 -17.07
N GLU A 227 -19.47 -2.75 -17.06
CA GLU A 227 -18.53 -2.98 -15.96
C GLU A 227 -17.51 -1.84 -15.85
N LEU A 228 -16.96 -1.39 -16.99
CA LEU A 228 -16.04 -0.25 -17.04
C LEU A 228 -16.69 1.04 -16.55
N GLN A 229 -17.88 1.37 -17.06
CA GLN A 229 -18.61 2.56 -16.65
C GLN A 229 -18.97 2.53 -15.16
N ALA A 230 -19.37 1.37 -14.63
CA ALA A 230 -19.67 1.20 -13.22
C ALA A 230 -18.42 1.46 -12.35
N ALA A 231 -17.26 0.95 -12.75
CA ALA A 231 -15.99 1.17 -12.04
C ALA A 231 -15.58 2.64 -12.06
N GLN A 232 -15.60 3.29 -13.22
CA GLN A 232 -15.27 4.71 -13.37
C GLN A 232 -16.20 5.60 -12.54
N GLU A 233 -17.49 5.27 -12.54
CA GLU A 233 -18.51 6.02 -11.82
C GLU A 233 -18.39 5.85 -10.30
N TYR A 234 -18.04 4.64 -9.84
CA TYR A 234 -17.72 4.39 -8.44
C TYR A 234 -16.53 5.24 -7.99
N LEU A 235 -15.42 5.25 -8.75
CA LEU A 235 -14.23 6.04 -8.41
C LEU A 235 -14.52 7.53 -8.38
N ARG A 236 -15.28 8.04 -9.36
CA ARG A 236 -15.70 9.44 -9.40
C ARG A 236 -16.50 9.83 -8.16
N ARG A 237 -17.48 9.01 -7.78
CA ARG A 237 -18.31 9.27 -6.59
C ARG A 237 -17.49 9.17 -5.31
N SER A 238 -16.65 8.16 -5.18
CA SER A 238 -15.77 7.97 -4.03
C SER A 238 -14.82 9.15 -3.84
N LEU A 239 -14.29 9.69 -4.93
CA LEU A 239 -13.42 10.86 -4.89
C LEU A 239 -14.14 12.11 -4.38
N TYR A 240 -15.35 12.39 -4.86
CA TYR A 240 -16.14 13.52 -4.37
C TYR A 240 -16.58 13.36 -2.92
N LEU A 241 -17.02 12.16 -2.53
CA LEU A 241 -17.39 11.87 -1.14
C LEU A 241 -16.19 12.07 -0.20
N SER A 242 -15.00 11.60 -0.60
CA SER A 242 -13.77 11.82 0.16
C SER A 242 -13.43 13.31 0.26
N ALA A 243 -13.74 14.11 -0.76
CA ALA A 243 -13.48 15.54 -0.78
C ALA A 243 -14.40 16.36 0.14
N GLU A 244 -15.46 15.78 0.72
CA GLU A 244 -16.28 16.45 1.74
C GLU A 244 -15.57 16.58 3.09
N ASP A 245 -14.60 15.70 3.35
CA ASP A 245 -13.82 15.65 4.57
C ASP A 245 -12.56 16.55 4.47
N ASN A 246 -12.38 17.46 5.42
CA ASN A 246 -11.24 18.38 5.41
C ASN A 246 -9.90 17.68 5.63
N ASP A 247 -9.83 16.60 6.41
CA ASP A 247 -8.60 15.85 6.64
C ASP A 247 -8.17 15.15 5.36
N ASN A 248 -9.11 14.57 4.60
CA ASN A 248 -8.83 14.00 3.28
C ASN A 248 -8.30 15.05 2.30
N ARG A 249 -8.92 16.24 2.27
CA ARG A 249 -8.45 17.37 1.44
C ARG A 249 -7.03 17.78 1.83
N MET A 250 -6.75 17.91 3.13
CA MET A 250 -5.43 18.26 3.64
C MET A 250 -4.36 17.22 3.27
N ILE A 251 -4.63 15.94 3.50
CA ILE A 251 -3.72 14.84 3.17
C ILE A 251 -3.43 14.81 1.66
N ARG A 252 -4.46 15.03 0.83
CA ARG A 252 -4.32 15.09 -0.62
C ARG A 252 -3.42 16.26 -1.06
N LEU A 253 -3.62 17.46 -0.50
CA LEU A 253 -2.76 18.61 -0.77
C LEU A 253 -1.29 18.30 -0.43
N ALA A 254 -1.04 17.73 0.75
CA ALA A 254 0.30 17.34 1.17
C ALA A 254 0.92 16.31 0.22
N ARG A 255 0.18 15.24 -0.12
CA ARG A 255 0.68 14.17 -1.01
C ARG A 255 0.98 14.69 -2.41
N ASN A 256 0.14 15.57 -2.96
CA ASN A 256 0.36 16.13 -4.28
C ASN A 256 1.61 17.01 -4.32
N GLU A 257 1.82 17.84 -3.30
CA GLU A 257 3.03 18.66 -3.19
C GLU A 257 4.28 17.78 -3.02
N ILE A 258 4.22 16.77 -2.14
CA ILE A 258 5.35 15.86 -1.88
C ILE A 258 5.73 15.04 -3.12
N ASN A 259 4.76 14.54 -3.87
CA ASN A 259 5.00 13.62 -4.99
C ASN A 259 5.19 14.34 -6.33
N PHE A 260 4.49 15.45 -6.55
CA PHE A 260 4.39 16.11 -7.87
C PHE A 260 4.78 17.60 -7.83
N GLY A 261 4.87 18.21 -6.65
CA GLY A 261 5.17 19.64 -6.50
C GLY A 261 4.10 20.56 -7.10
N CYS A 262 2.86 20.08 -7.23
CA CYS A 262 1.78 20.87 -7.81
C CYS A 262 0.41 20.48 -7.25
N TYR A 263 -0.55 21.40 -7.34
CA TYR A 263 -1.95 21.10 -7.10
C TYR A 263 -2.59 20.45 -8.33
N ILE A 264 -2.99 19.19 -8.19
CA ILE A 264 -3.83 18.50 -9.19
C ILE A 264 -5.31 18.78 -8.82
N PRO A 265 -6.16 19.28 -9.73
CA PRO A 265 -7.60 19.42 -9.51
C PRO A 265 -8.33 18.07 -9.44
N TYR A 266 -9.55 18.04 -8.88
CA TYR A 266 -10.35 16.81 -8.84
C TYR A 266 -10.85 16.42 -10.22
N GLU A 267 -11.23 17.42 -11.00
CA GLU A 267 -11.75 17.30 -12.37
C GLU A 267 -10.73 16.65 -13.31
N GLU A 268 -9.45 16.97 -13.12
CA GLU A 268 -8.34 16.37 -13.88
C GLU A 268 -8.21 14.87 -13.59
N ILE A 269 -8.22 14.49 -12.31
CA ILE A 269 -8.20 13.07 -11.90
C ILE A 269 -9.40 12.33 -12.49
N ILE A 270 -10.59 12.93 -12.41
CA ILE A 270 -11.82 12.33 -12.94
C ILE A 270 -11.73 12.16 -14.46
N ALA A 271 -11.23 13.17 -15.18
CA ALA A 271 -11.04 13.08 -16.62
C ALA A 271 -10.08 11.94 -16.99
N HIS A 272 -8.98 11.77 -16.25
CA HIS A 272 -8.06 10.65 -16.47
C HIS A 272 -8.70 9.28 -16.20
N LEU A 273 -9.48 9.15 -15.12
CA LEU A 273 -10.19 7.91 -14.80
C LEU A 273 -11.25 7.56 -15.86
N GLN A 274 -12.00 8.57 -16.34
CA GLN A 274 -13.03 8.38 -17.36
C GLN A 274 -12.46 8.12 -18.75
N ALA A 275 -11.23 8.55 -19.03
CA ALA A 275 -10.53 8.29 -20.29
C ALA A 275 -9.98 6.86 -20.40
N VAL A 276 -9.94 6.10 -19.29
CA VAL A 276 -9.49 4.70 -19.32
C VAL A 276 -10.42 3.85 -20.19
N THR A 277 -9.82 3.03 -21.05
CA THR A 277 -10.52 2.13 -21.97
C THR A 277 -10.30 0.66 -21.60
N ALA A 278 -11.25 -0.21 -21.95
CA ALA A 278 -11.12 -1.66 -21.73
C ALA A 278 -9.82 -2.24 -22.34
N PRO A 279 -9.42 -1.91 -23.60
CA PRO A 279 -8.17 -2.40 -24.17
C PRO A 279 -6.91 -1.99 -23.38
N GLN A 280 -6.90 -0.80 -22.77
CA GLN A 280 -5.79 -0.39 -21.91
C GLN A 280 -5.71 -1.24 -20.63
N ILE A 281 -6.87 -1.57 -20.04
CA ILE A 281 -6.95 -2.45 -18.87
C ILE A 281 -6.47 -3.85 -19.23
N ASN A 282 -6.96 -4.43 -20.33
CA ASN A 282 -6.53 -5.76 -20.77
C ASN A 282 -5.01 -5.81 -21.05
N ARG A 283 -4.46 -4.83 -21.77
CA ARG A 283 -3.01 -4.72 -22.02
C ARG A 283 -2.22 -4.66 -20.71
N LEU A 284 -2.67 -3.84 -19.77
CA LEU A 284 -2.00 -3.71 -18.48
C LEU A 284 -2.10 -5.02 -17.70
N ALA A 285 -3.28 -5.64 -17.63
CA ALA A 285 -3.49 -6.94 -16.98
C ALA A 285 -2.57 -8.03 -17.54
N GLN A 286 -2.40 -8.12 -18.87
CA GLN A 286 -1.46 -9.06 -19.49
C GLN A 286 -0.01 -8.85 -19.02
N LYS A 287 0.42 -7.60 -18.84
CA LYS A 287 1.76 -7.27 -18.34
C LYS A 287 1.91 -7.59 -16.85
N LEU A 288 0.93 -7.22 -16.03
CA LEU A 288 1.01 -7.36 -14.57
C LEU A 288 0.81 -8.82 -14.11
N PHE A 289 -0.02 -9.58 -14.82
CA PHE A 289 -0.46 -10.91 -14.38
C PHE A 289 0.38 -12.06 -14.96
N ASP A 290 1.53 -11.75 -15.56
CA ASP A 290 2.54 -12.76 -15.86
C ASP A 290 3.00 -13.46 -14.57
N PRO A 291 2.75 -14.77 -14.39
CA PRO A 291 3.05 -15.49 -13.15
C PRO A 291 4.52 -15.42 -12.73
N SER A 292 5.45 -15.20 -13.66
CA SER A 292 6.89 -15.09 -13.39
C SER A 292 7.26 -13.84 -12.58
N ASN A 293 6.38 -12.83 -12.57
CA ASN A 293 6.56 -11.58 -11.83
C ASN A 293 5.93 -11.57 -10.44
N TRP A 294 5.35 -12.70 -10.01
CA TRP A 294 4.58 -12.76 -8.76
C TRP A 294 5.41 -13.21 -7.57
N THR A 295 5.11 -12.59 -6.44
CA THR A 295 5.51 -13.03 -5.12
C THR A 295 4.29 -13.54 -4.41
N ARG A 296 4.40 -14.73 -3.82
CA ARG A 296 3.28 -15.45 -3.21
C ARG A 296 3.69 -15.83 -1.81
N VAL A 297 2.97 -15.31 -0.82
CA VAL A 297 3.23 -15.59 0.59
C VAL A 297 2.02 -16.26 1.20
N PHE A 298 2.28 -17.35 1.90
CA PHE A 298 1.29 -18.16 2.61
C PHE A 298 1.67 -18.24 4.09
N LEU A 299 0.74 -17.89 4.97
CA LEU A 299 0.87 -17.98 6.43
C LEU A 299 -0.27 -18.85 6.97
N GLY A 300 0.05 -19.95 7.63
CA GLY A 300 -0.98 -20.86 8.16
C GLY A 300 -0.51 -22.30 8.34
N PRO A 301 -1.43 -23.26 8.57
CA PRO A 301 -1.10 -24.64 8.91
C PRO A 301 -0.73 -25.45 7.65
N MET A 302 0.33 -25.03 6.96
CA MET A 302 0.76 -25.67 5.72
C MET A 302 2.26 -25.56 5.44
N THR A 303 2.72 -26.41 4.54
CA THR A 303 4.08 -26.52 4.04
C THR A 303 4.11 -26.47 2.51
N GLU A 304 5.32 -26.39 1.95
CA GLU A 304 5.55 -26.35 0.49
C GLU A 304 4.95 -27.56 -0.26
N ASN A 305 4.80 -28.70 0.43
CA ASN A 305 4.25 -29.94 -0.14
C ASN A 305 2.72 -29.90 -0.36
N ASP A 306 2.03 -28.93 0.24
CA ASP A 306 0.57 -28.87 0.25
C ASP A 306 0.00 -28.09 -0.96
N ILE A 307 0.86 -27.45 -1.76
CA ILE A 307 0.45 -26.70 -2.97
C ILE A 307 0.83 -27.48 -4.25
N PRO A 308 -0.08 -27.60 -5.24
CA PRO A 308 0.24 -28.17 -6.55
C PRO A 308 1.44 -27.49 -7.20
N GLN A 309 2.36 -28.27 -7.80
CA GLN A 309 3.55 -27.74 -8.51
C GLN A 309 3.22 -26.74 -9.62
N GLU A 310 1.98 -26.77 -10.14
CA GLU A 310 1.48 -25.86 -11.17
C GLU A 310 1.18 -24.44 -10.64
N LEU A 311 1.13 -24.29 -9.31
CA LEU A 311 0.92 -23.02 -8.59
C LEU A 311 2.20 -22.55 -7.86
N GLN A 312 3.29 -23.32 -7.96
CA GLN A 312 4.65 -22.91 -7.61
C GLN A 312 5.23 -22.10 -8.77
#